data_AF-A0A1V5ZQF1-F1
#
_entry.id   AF-A0A1V5ZQF1-F1
#
_cell.length_a   1.000
_cell.length_b   1.000
_cell.length_c   1.000
_cell.angle_alpha   90.00
_cell.angle_beta   90.00
_cell.angle_gamma   90.00
#
_symmetry.space_group_name_H-M   'P 1'
#
loop_
_entity.id
_entity.type
_entity.pdbx_description
1 polymer ?
#
loop_
_entity_poly.entity_id
_entity_poly.type
_entity_poly.pdbx_seq_one_letter_code
_entity_poly.pdbx_strand_id
1 'polypeptide(L)' 'MVEILYNTERKKDAIAVMEKIVKLRPTNSNYALTLAELYEETQDNDNAKKYYFKVLEQEPNNEKAKRKIQELSNSNIE' A
#
# COMPACT_ATOMS: atom_id res chain seq x y z
N MET A 1 8.90 23.10 -3.97
CA MET A 1 7.94 22.88 -2.86
C MET A 1 6.52 22.60 -3.35
N VAL A 2 5.97 23.42 -4.26
CA VAL A 2 4.57 23.31 -4.72
C VAL A 2 4.24 21.99 -5.43
N GLU A 3 5.11 21.50 -6.33
CA GLU A 3 4.88 20.25 -7.08
C GLU A 3 4.84 18.99 -6.20
N ILE A 4 5.64 18.94 -5.13
CA ILE A 4 5.65 17.84 -4.16
C ILE A 4 4.35 17.82 -3.34
N LEU A 5 3.84 19.00 -2.95
CA LEU A 5 2.56 19.11 -2.23
C LEU A 5 1.39 18.63 -3.10
N TYR A 6 1.31 19.09 -4.36
CA TYR A 6 0.27 18.66 -5.28
C TYR A 6 0.31 17.16 -5.55
N ASN A 7 1.50 16.58 -5.70
CA ASN A 7 1.63 15.14 -5.87
C ASN A 7 1.22 14.36 -4.61
N THR A 8 1.54 14.86 -3.43
CA THR A 8 1.13 14.24 -2.16
C THR A 8 -0.39 14.27 -1.97
N GLU A 9 -1.02 15.40 -2.28
CA GLU A 9 -2.48 15.56 -2.21
C GLU A 9 -3.20 14.60 -3.17
N ARG A 10 -2.73 14.53 -4.42
CA ARG A 10 -3.28 13.60 -5.42
C ARG A 10 -3.11 12.13 -5.04
N LYS A 11 -2.02 11.78 -4.33
CA LYS A 11 -1.81 10.42 -3.80
C LYS A 11 -2.82 10.07 -2.71
N LYS A 12 -3.14 11.02 -1.82
CA LYS A 12 -4.19 10.82 -0.78
C LYS A 12 -5.57 10.62 -1.41
N ASP A 13 -5.90 11.37 -2.45
CA ASP A 13 -7.15 11.17 -3.19
C ASP A 13 -7.18 9.81 -3.90
N ALA A 14 -6.06 9.41 -4.51
CA ALA A 14 -5.91 8.09 -5.14
C ALA A 14 -6.10 6.96 -4.13
N ILE A 15 -5.53 7.08 -2.92
CA ILE A 15 -5.74 6.16 -1.81
C ILE A 15 -7.23 6.04 -1.50
N ALA A 16 -7.94 7.16 -1.32
CA ALA A 16 -9.38 7.14 -0.98
C ALA A 16 -10.24 6.46 -2.06
N VAL A 17 -9.89 6.63 -3.35
CA VAL A 17 -10.56 5.94 -4.46
C VAL A 17 -10.23 4.45 -4.44
N MET A 18 -8.96 4.10 -4.27
CA MET A 18 -8.51 2.70 -4.22
C MET A 18 -9.09 1.93 -3.04
N GLU A 19 -9.24 2.55 -1.87
CA GLU A 19 -9.93 1.94 -0.72
C GLU A 19 -11.37 1.54 -1.05
N LYS A 20 -12.09 2.38 -1.81
CA LYS A 20 -13.45 2.05 -2.28
C LYS A 20 -13.40 0.88 -3.26
N ILE A 21 -12.45 0.87 -4.19
CA ILE A 21 -12.28 -0.22 -5.17
C ILE A 21 -11.99 -1.55 -4.46
N VAL A 22 -11.06 -1.57 -3.50
CA VAL A 22 -10.71 -2.76 -2.72
C VAL A 22 -11.92 -3.25 -1.91
N LYS A 23 -12.74 -2.35 -1.36
CA LYS A 23 -14.00 -2.73 -0.68
C LYS A 23 -15.04 -3.33 -1.65
N LEU A 24 -15.12 -2.83 -2.88
CA LEU A 24 -16.06 -3.33 -3.90
C LEU A 24 -15.56 -4.63 -4.57
N ARG A 25 -14.25 -4.81 -4.64
CA ARG A 25 -13.58 -5.94 -5.29
C ARG A 25 -12.54 -6.55 -4.34
N PRO A 26 -12.99 -7.13 -3.21
CA PRO A 26 -12.07 -7.64 -2.18
C PRO A 26 -11.26 -8.84 -2.65
N THR A 27 -11.66 -9.52 -3.73
CA THR A 27 -11.03 -10.75 -4.24
C THR A 27 -9.84 -10.50 -5.16
N ASN A 28 -9.53 -9.24 -5.47
CA ASN A 28 -8.40 -8.91 -6.33
C ASN A 28 -7.25 -8.32 -5.50
N SER A 29 -6.35 -9.21 -5.11
CA SER A 29 -5.04 -8.98 -4.51
C SER A 29 -4.24 -7.86 -5.17
N ASN A 30 -4.33 -7.68 -6.50
CA ASN A 30 -3.60 -6.60 -7.18
C ASN A 30 -4.04 -5.21 -6.73
N TYR A 31 -5.33 -5.00 -6.45
CA TYR A 31 -5.80 -3.69 -5.96
C TYR A 31 -5.33 -3.43 -4.52
N ALA A 32 -5.28 -4.47 -3.69
CA ALA A 32 -4.71 -4.36 -2.34
C ALA A 32 -3.21 -4.06 -2.40
N LEU A 33 -2.50 -4.64 -3.37
CA LEU A 33 -1.07 -4.39 -3.61
C LEU A 33 -0.81 -2.94 -4.04
N THR A 34 -1.53 -2.44 -5.03
CA THR A 34 -1.41 -1.04 -5.47
C THR A 34 -1.77 -0.06 -4.37
N LEU A 35 -2.79 -0.37 -3.55
CA LEU A 35 -3.16 0.45 -2.40
C LEU A 35 -2.05 0.48 -1.35
N ALA A 36 -1.40 -0.66 -1.07
CA ALA A 36 -0.26 -0.74 -0.16
C ALA A 36 0.93 0.11 -0.64
N GLU A 37 1.26 0.06 -1.93
CA GLU A 37 2.31 0.87 -2.56
C GLU A 37 2.01 2.37 -2.45
N LEU A 38 0.76 2.77 -2.69
CA LEU A 38 0.34 4.17 -2.52
C LEU A 38 0.51 4.64 -1.07
N TYR A 39 0.19 3.81 -0.07
CA TYR A 39 0.41 4.14 1.34
C TYR A 39 1.91 4.31 1.64
N GLU A 40 2.76 3.40 1.14
CA GLU A 40 4.22 3.48 1.26
C GLU A 40 4.76 4.78 0.65
N GLU A 41 4.29 5.17 -0.53
CA GLU A 41 4.66 6.43 -1.17
C GLU A 41 4.21 7.69 -0.41
N THR A 42 3.18 7.56 0.43
CA THR A 42 2.73 8.62 1.35
C THR A 42 3.38 8.54 2.74
N GLN A 43 4.37 7.65 2.91
CA GLN A 43 5.07 7.35 4.17
C GLN A 43 4.17 6.76 5.27
N ASP A 44 2.98 6.29 4.91
CA ASP A 44 2.07 5.58 5.82
C ASP A 44 2.40 4.09 5.82
N ASN A 45 3.55 3.78 6.41
CA ASN A 45 4.10 2.42 6.43
C ASN A 45 3.20 1.42 7.18
N ASP A 46 2.41 1.90 8.15
CA ASP A 46 1.49 1.07 8.92
C ASP A 46 0.34 0.56 8.06
N ASN A 47 -0.31 1.45 7.30
CA ASN A 47 -1.34 1.03 6.35
C ASN A 47 -0.74 0.23 5.18
N ALA A 48 0.44 0.60 4.69
CA ALA A 48 1.12 -0.17 3.66
C ALA A 48 1.31 -1.64 4.08
N LYS A 49 1.89 -1.89 5.26
CA LYS A 49 2.05 -3.25 5.81
C LYS A 49 0.71 -3.98 5.90
N LYS A 50 -0.31 -3.33 6.44
CA LYS A 50 -1.66 -3.92 6.59
C LYS A 50 -2.22 -4.41 5.27
N TYR A 51 -2.08 -3.64 4.20
CA TYR A 51 -2.57 -4.04 2.88
C TYR A 51 -1.66 -5.06 2.19
N TYR A 52 -0.33 -5.00 2.37
CA TYR A 52 0.56 -6.07 1.93
C TYR A 52 0.25 -7.42 2.61
N PHE A 53 -0.11 -7.42 3.90
CA PHE A 53 -0.55 -8.64 4.58
C PHE A 53 -1.82 -9.21 3.96
N LYS A 54 -2.82 -8.38 3.64
CA LYS A 54 -4.02 -8.82 2.93
C LYS A 54 -3.73 -9.42 1.55
N VAL A 55 -2.72 -8.91 0.85
CA VAL A 55 -2.26 -9.52 -0.40
C VAL A 55 -1.74 -10.93 -0.13
N LEU A 56 -0.93 -11.12 0.91
CA LEU A 56 -0.41 -12.45 1.28
C LEU A 56 -1.47 -13.42 1.79
N GLU A 57 -2.57 -12.93 2.38
CA GLU A 57 -3.71 -13.77 2.75
C GLU A 57 -4.38 -14.41 1.52
N GLN A 58 -4.40 -13.71 0.38
CA GLN A 58 -4.97 -14.21 -0.87
C GLN A 58 -3.94 -14.90 -1.77
N GLU A 59 -2.74 -14.36 -1.80
CA GLU A 59 -1.60 -14.83 -2.56
C GLU A 59 -0.39 -15.04 -1.63
N PRO A 60 -0.34 -16.16 -0.89
CA PRO A 60 0.77 -16.45 0.01
C PRO A 60 2.14 -16.52 -0.68
N ASN A 61 2.15 -16.70 -2.01
CA ASN A 61 3.35 -16.75 -2.84
C ASN A 61 3.68 -15.40 -3.52
N ASN A 62 3.02 -14.31 -3.13
CA ASN A 62 3.33 -12.99 -3.66
C ASN A 62 4.65 -12.47 -3.08
N GLU A 63 5.74 -12.75 -3.79
CA GLU A 63 7.10 -12.39 -3.38
C GLU A 63 7.29 -10.88 -3.21
N LYS A 64 6.55 -10.05 -3.97
CA LYS A 64 6.61 -8.60 -3.84
C LYS A 64 6.09 -8.14 -2.48
N ALA A 65 4.91 -8.62 -2.08
CA ALA A 65 4.31 -8.28 -0.79
C ALA A 65 5.18 -8.75 0.39
N LYS A 66 5.79 -9.95 0.31
CA LYS A 66 6.73 -10.43 1.34
C LYS A 66 7.93 -9.52 1.51
N ARG A 67 8.61 -9.17 0.39
CA ARG A 67 9.78 -8.28 0.42
C ARG A 67 9.43 -6.92 1.01
N LYS A 68 8.29 -6.35 0.60
CA LYS A 68 7.83 -5.05 1.10
C LYS A 68 7.57 -5.06 2.60
N ILE A 69 6.96 -6.10 3.15
CA ILE A 69 6.76 -6.20 4.61
C ILE A 69 8.11 -6.29 5.34
N GLN A 70 9.06 -7.05 4.81
CA GLN A 70 10.41 -7.16 5.39
C GLN A 70 11.14 -5.81 5.36
N GLU A 71 11.15 -5.12 4.22
CA GLU A 71 11.73 -3.77 4.04
C GLU A 71 11.14 -2.79 5.06
N LEU A 72 9.81 -2.69 5.13
CA LEU A 72 9.12 -1.77 6.04
C LEU A 72 9.29 -2.14 7.52
N SER A 73 9.57 -3.41 7.84
CA SER A 73 9.81 -3.84 9.23
C SER A 73 11.23 -3.55 9.68
N ASN A 74 12.20 -3.67 8.77
CA ASN A 74 13.61 -3.36 9.04
C ASN A 74 13.86 -1.84 9.08
N SER A 75 13.10 -1.05 8.32
CA SER A 75 13.25 0.41 8.27
C SER A 75 12.81 1.16 9.54
N ASN A 76 12.19 0.46 10.51
CA ASN A 76 11.82 1.02 11.82
C ASN A 76 12.88 0.74 12.91
N ILE A 77 14.07 0.23 12.52
CA ILE A 77 15.19 -0.04 13.41
C ILE A 77 16.38 0.85 13.01
N GLU A 78 16.25 2.16 13.23
CA GLU A 78 17.38 3.10 13.35
C GLU A 78 17.13 4.07 14.51
#